data_AF-A0A392P987-F1
#
_entry.id   AF-A0A392P987-F1
#
_cell.length_a   1.000
_cell.length_b   1.000
_cell.length_c   1.000
_cell.angle_alpha   90.00
_cell.angle_beta   90.00
_cell.angle_gamma   90.00
#
_symmetry.space_group_name_H-M   'P 1'
#
loop_
_entity.id
_entity.type
_entity.pdbx_description
1 polymer ?
#
loop_
_entity_poly.entity_id
_entity_poly.type
_entity_poly.pdbx_seq_one_letter_code
_entity_poly.pdbx_strand_id
1 'polypeptide(L)'
;MHRGELPEEYDFTVQCHSCLKWRLIPTKEKYEEIREDNLKHPFVCKQAREWRPSVSCDDPEDISQDGSSIWAIDEPSIAQPPCGWQRLLKIRGEGCSKFADIYYVAPSGKKLRSKVEVKKYVP
;
A
#
# COMPACT_ATOMS: atom_id res chain seq x y z
N MET A 1 7.53 21.46 -23.04
CA MET A 1 7.01 21.88 -21.73
C MET A 1 7.30 20.76 -20.77
N HIS A 2 8.10 21.04 -19.75
CA HIS A 2 8.72 20.05 -18.88
C HIS A 2 7.65 19.22 -18.18
N ARG A 3 7.56 17.95 -18.58
CA ARG A 3 6.85 16.90 -17.84
C ARG A 3 7.68 16.73 -16.57
N GLY A 4 7.24 17.41 -15.51
CA GLY A 4 7.91 17.39 -14.22
C GLY A 4 8.19 15.95 -13.84
N GLU A 5 9.47 15.64 -13.71
CA GLU A 5 9.97 14.39 -13.17
C GLU A 5 9.32 14.20 -11.80
N LEU A 6 8.43 13.19 -11.70
CA LEU A 6 7.95 12.73 -10.41
C LEU A 6 9.19 12.18 -9.68
N PRO A 7 9.50 12.68 -8.46
CA PRO A 7 10.66 12.22 -7.74
C PRO A 7 10.60 10.70 -7.58
N GLU A 8 11.70 10.03 -7.91
CA GLU A 8 11.92 8.64 -7.51
C GLU A 8 11.62 8.49 -6.01
N GLU A 9 11.05 7.33 -5.64
CA GLU A 9 10.71 6.89 -4.28
C GLU A 9 9.28 7.20 -3.74
N TYR A 10 8.36 6.33 -4.21
CA TYR A 10 7.21 5.71 -3.52
C TYR A 10 5.78 6.24 -3.80
N ASP A 11 5.08 5.56 -4.73
CA ASP A 11 3.64 5.70 -5.02
C ASP A 11 2.75 5.03 -3.94
N PHE A 12 2.68 5.61 -2.75
CA PHE A 12 1.74 5.14 -1.73
C PHE A 12 0.33 5.62 -2.05
N THR A 13 -0.61 4.67 -2.20
CA THR A 13 -2.01 5.00 -2.48
C THR A 13 -2.94 4.28 -1.51
N VAL A 14 -4.10 4.89 -1.26
CA VAL A 14 -5.20 4.27 -0.51
C VAL A 14 -6.52 4.59 -1.19
N GLN A 15 -7.44 3.63 -1.18
CA GLN A 15 -8.80 3.84 -1.68
C GLN A 15 -9.69 4.41 -0.58
N CYS A 16 -10.44 5.45 -0.92
CA CYS A 16 -11.50 5.96 -0.05
C CYS A 16 -12.67 4.97 0.01
N HIS A 17 -13.06 4.55 1.22
CA HIS A 17 -14.20 3.66 1.43
C HIS A 17 -15.55 4.27 1.03
N SER A 18 -15.67 5.61 1.06
CA SER A 18 -16.94 6.29 0.76
C SER A 18 -17.18 6.56 -0.73
N CYS A 19 -16.12 6.86 -1.50
CA CYS A 19 -16.26 7.25 -2.91
C CYS A 19 -15.43 6.41 -3.88
N LEU A 20 -14.66 5.44 -3.37
CA LEU A 20 -13.82 4.52 -4.14
C LEU A 20 -12.69 5.18 -4.94
N LYS A 21 -12.51 6.51 -4.81
CA LYS A 21 -11.41 7.27 -5.41
C LYS A 21 -10.09 7.00 -4.69
N TRP A 22 -9.00 6.94 -5.46
CA TRP A 22 -7.65 6.74 -4.94
C TRP A 22 -7.02 8.06 -4.53
N ARG A 23 -6.34 8.03 -3.38
CA ARG A 23 -5.62 9.17 -2.80
C ARG A 23 -4.15 8.84 -2.62
N LEU A 24 -3.29 9.82 -2.92
CA LEU A 24 -1.85 9.72 -2.67
C LEU A 24 -1.57 9.97 -1.19
N ILE A 25 -0.69 9.13 -0.63
CA ILE A 25 -0.20 9.25 0.73
C ILE A 25 1.21 9.83 0.69
N PRO A 26 1.49 10.92 1.43
CA PRO A 26 2.72 11.69 1.27
C PRO A 26 3.97 11.00 1.82
N THR A 27 3.81 10.05 2.74
CA THR A 27 4.94 9.36 3.40
C THR A 27 4.64 7.88 3.62
N LYS A 28 5.70 7.08 3.72
CA LYS A 28 5.61 5.66 4.03
C LYS A 28 4.98 5.41 5.39
N GLU A 29 5.35 6.19 6.39
CA GLU A 29 4.87 6.08 7.76
C GLU A 29 3.35 6.27 7.79
N LYS A 30 2.84 7.29 7.09
CA LYS A 30 1.40 7.54 7.04
C LYS A 30 0.65 6.43 6.31
N TYR A 31 1.28 5.85 5.29
CA TYR A 31 0.72 4.70 4.57
C TYR A 31 0.64 3.47 5.48
N GLU A 32 1.68 3.20 6.27
CA GLU A 32 1.70 2.08 7.22
C GLU A 32 0.69 2.26 8.36
N GLU A 33 0.53 3.48 8.91
CA GLU A 33 -0.51 3.82 9.89
C GLU A 33 -1.92 3.53 9.34
N ILE A 34 -2.23 4.11 8.17
CA ILE A 34 -3.55 3.94 7.55
C ILE A 34 -3.81 2.46 7.28
N ARG A 35 -2.78 1.71 6.87
CA ARG A 35 -2.90 0.27 6.58
C ARG A 35 -3.12 -0.59 7.80
N GLU A 36 -2.49 -0.28 8.92
CA GLU A 36 -2.67 -1.03 10.17
C GLU A 36 -4.12 -0.93 10.64
N ASP A 37 -4.70 0.27 10.52
CA ASP A 37 -6.04 0.55 10.99
C ASP A 37 -7.14 0.34 9.95
N ASN A 38 -6.84 0.27 8.64
CA ASN A 38 -7.83 0.31 7.56
C ASN A 38 -8.97 -0.73 7.72
N LEU A 39 -8.67 -1.89 8.28
CA LEU A 39 -9.65 -2.93 8.57
C LEU A 39 -10.72 -2.52 9.58
N LYS A 40 -10.31 -1.79 10.62
CA LYS A 40 -11.18 -1.35 11.73
C LYS A 40 -11.71 0.06 11.48
N HIS A 41 -10.89 0.90 10.86
CA HIS A 41 -11.14 2.29 10.53
C HIS A 41 -10.83 2.51 9.05
N PRO A 42 -11.76 2.16 8.15
CA PRO A 42 -11.58 2.35 6.72
C PRO A 42 -11.23 3.79 6.38
N PHE A 43 -10.26 3.94 5.49
CA PHE A 43 -9.84 5.26 5.06
C PHE A 43 -10.97 6.00 4.33
N VAL A 44 -11.16 7.28 4.65
CA VAL A 44 -12.07 8.19 3.95
C VAL A 44 -11.36 9.49 3.61
N CYS A 45 -11.75 10.17 2.51
CA CYS A 45 -11.11 11.40 2.04
C CYS A 45 -10.94 12.48 3.12
N LYS A 46 -11.82 12.53 4.12
CA LYS A 46 -11.70 13.47 5.25
C LYS A 46 -10.38 13.32 6.01
N GLN A 47 -9.83 12.10 6.13
CA GLN A 47 -8.54 11.86 6.80
C GLN A 47 -7.36 12.42 5.99
N ALA A 48 -7.45 12.46 4.65
CA ALA A 48 -6.42 13.11 3.85
C ALA A 48 -6.31 14.63 4.06
N ARG A 49 -7.25 15.26 4.78
CA ARG A 49 -7.14 16.67 5.17
C ARG A 49 -5.95 16.97 6.08
N GLU A 50 -5.37 15.94 6.71
CA GLU A 50 -4.12 16.06 7.47
C GLU A 50 -2.95 16.55 6.61
N TRP A 51 -2.91 16.20 5.32
CA TRP A 51 -1.85 16.64 4.38
C TRP A 51 -2.39 17.41 3.16
N ARG A 52 -3.69 17.34 2.88
CA ARG A 52 -4.36 18.06 1.79
C ARG A 52 -5.66 18.71 2.30
N PRO A 53 -5.60 19.92 2.89
CA PRO A 53 -6.69 20.48 3.69
C PRO A 53 -8.07 20.61 3.01
N SER A 54 -8.11 20.79 1.69
CA SER A 54 -9.36 20.98 0.93
C SER A 54 -9.97 19.69 0.39
N VAL A 55 -9.32 18.54 0.55
CA VAL A 55 -9.76 17.30 -0.10
C VAL A 55 -11.08 16.78 0.44
N SER A 56 -11.89 16.27 -0.47
CA SER A 56 -13.23 15.73 -0.24
C SER A 56 -13.51 14.56 -1.19
N CYS A 57 -14.68 13.95 -1.03
CA CYS A 57 -15.15 12.92 -1.96
C CYS A 57 -15.58 13.51 -3.32
N ASP A 58 -15.82 14.81 -3.40
CA ASP A 58 -16.24 15.49 -4.64
C ASP A 58 -15.04 15.78 -5.55
N ASP A 59 -13.84 15.96 -4.96
CA ASP A 59 -12.61 16.17 -5.72
C ASP A 59 -12.29 14.96 -6.63
N PRO A 60 -11.73 15.19 -7.84
CA PRO A 60 -11.21 14.13 -8.71
C PRO A 60 -10.21 13.25 -7.97
N GLU A 61 -10.09 11.96 -8.35
CA GLU A 61 -9.08 11.07 -7.80
C GLU A 61 -7.66 11.56 -8.09
N ASP A 62 -6.71 11.23 -7.21
CA ASP A 62 -5.32 11.69 -7.36
C ASP A 62 -4.59 10.87 -8.42
N ILE A 63 -5.01 9.62 -8.59
CA ILE A 63 -4.50 8.68 -9.58
C ILE A 63 -5.63 7.76 -10.05
N SER A 64 -5.78 7.62 -11.36
CA SER A 64 -6.71 6.67 -11.96
C SER A 64 -6.06 5.30 -12.09
N GLN A 65 -6.70 4.25 -11.56
CA GLN A 65 -6.28 2.88 -11.83
C GLN A 65 -6.73 2.44 -13.23
N ASP A 66 -6.02 2.88 -14.25
CA ASP A 66 -6.21 2.48 -15.65
C ASP A 66 -5.65 1.07 -15.96
N GLY A 67 -5.41 0.26 -14.92
CA GLY A 67 -4.88 -1.10 -15.03
C GLY A 67 -3.36 -1.17 -15.25
N SER A 68 -2.67 -0.05 -15.47
CA SER A 68 -1.23 -0.03 -15.75
C SER A 68 -0.35 -0.03 -14.49
N SER A 69 -0.91 0.28 -13.32
CA SER A 69 -0.18 0.38 -12.04
C SER A 69 -1.07 0.00 -10.85
N ILE A 70 -1.33 -1.30 -10.69
CA ILE A 70 -2.13 -1.84 -9.57
C ILE A 70 -1.26 -1.95 -8.31
N TRP A 71 -0.76 -0.85 -7.78
CA TRP A 71 -0.12 -0.82 -6.46
C TRP A 71 -1.18 -0.79 -5.35
N ALA A 72 -1.96 -1.84 -5.24
CA ALA A 72 -2.86 -2.03 -4.12
C ALA A 72 -2.65 -3.42 -3.53
N ILE A 73 -1.91 -3.47 -2.43
CA ILE A 73 -1.99 -4.58 -1.48
C ILE A 73 -3.36 -4.48 -0.83
N ASP A 74 -4.38 -4.93 -1.56
CA ASP A 74 -5.76 -5.02 -1.11
C ASP A 74 -6.09 -6.47 -0.74
N GLU A 75 -5.24 -7.06 0.10
CA GLU A 75 -5.70 -8.12 0.98
C GLU A 75 -5.87 -7.48 2.37
N PRO A 76 -7.10 -7.09 2.74
CA PRO A 76 -7.42 -6.73 4.12
C PRO A 76 -6.89 -7.86 5.02
N SER A 77 -6.00 -7.55 5.97
CA SER A 77 -5.35 -8.46 6.95
C SER A 77 -3.96 -9.05 6.62
N ILE A 78 -3.04 -8.22 6.16
CA ILE A 78 -1.60 -8.54 6.25
C ILE A 78 -0.97 -7.67 7.34
N ALA A 79 -0.78 -8.26 8.53
CA ALA A 79 -0.08 -7.65 9.65
C ALA A 79 1.31 -7.14 9.24
N GLN A 80 1.79 -6.09 9.93
CA GLN A 80 3.16 -5.63 9.76
C GLN A 80 4.14 -6.78 9.97
N PRO A 81 5.28 -6.79 9.24
CA PRO A 81 6.32 -7.76 9.51
C PRO A 81 6.87 -7.54 10.94
N PRO A 82 7.23 -8.62 11.67
CA PRO A 82 7.81 -8.48 13.02
C PRO A 82 9.04 -7.58 13.02
N CYS A 83 9.38 -7.01 14.19
CA CYS A 83 10.54 -6.11 14.31
C CYS A 83 11.82 -6.73 13.70
N GLY A 84 12.49 -5.97 12.82
CA GLY A 84 13.69 -6.41 12.09
C GLY A 84 13.44 -7.22 10.81
N TRP A 85 12.19 -7.51 10.48
CA TRP A 85 11.83 -8.18 9.23
C TRP A 85 11.49 -7.18 8.13
N GLN A 86 11.82 -7.52 6.89
CA GLN A 86 11.44 -6.75 5.71
C GLN A 86 10.34 -7.48 4.93
N ARG A 87 9.42 -6.74 4.32
CA ARG A 87 8.46 -7.28 3.36
C ARG A 87 8.86 -6.84 1.96
N LEU A 88 9.09 -7.79 1.07
CA LEU A 88 9.37 -7.55 -0.34
C LEU A 88 8.15 -7.89 -1.19
N LEU A 89 7.84 -7.02 -2.13
CA LEU A 89 6.80 -7.24 -3.13
C LEU A 89 7.46 -7.55 -4.47
N LYS A 90 7.14 -8.70 -5.07
CA LYS A 90 7.60 -9.06 -6.41
C LYS A 90 6.42 -9.00 -7.36
N ILE A 91 6.36 -7.94 -8.14
CA ILE A 91 5.33 -7.73 -9.16
C ILE A 91 5.41 -8.87 -10.18
N ARG A 92 4.24 -9.37 -10.58
CA ARG A 92 4.09 -10.34 -11.67
C ARG A 92 3.73 -9.60 -12.95
N GLY A 93 4.20 -10.12 -14.07
CA GLY A 93 3.94 -9.53 -15.39
C GLY A 93 2.46 -9.51 -15.75
N GLU A 94 2.15 -8.73 -16.77
CA GLU A 94 0.81 -8.56 -17.34
C GLU A 94 0.14 -9.91 -17.68
N GLY A 95 -1.17 -10.02 -17.43
CA GLY A 95 -1.94 -11.26 -17.65
C GLY A 95 -1.91 -12.27 -16.50
N CYS A 96 -1.24 -11.98 -15.37
CA CYS A 96 -1.25 -12.84 -14.19
C CYS A 96 -2.53 -12.65 -13.35
N SER A 97 -3.05 -13.75 -12.79
CA SER A 97 -4.21 -13.74 -11.87
C SER A 97 -3.92 -13.10 -10.50
N LYS A 98 -2.65 -12.80 -10.20
CA LYS A 98 -2.19 -12.13 -8.99
C LYS A 98 -1.22 -11.03 -9.38
N PHE A 99 -1.39 -9.84 -8.80
CA PHE A 99 -0.53 -8.68 -9.08
C PHE A 99 0.92 -8.88 -8.62
N ALA A 100 1.13 -9.49 -7.45
CA ALA A 100 2.46 -9.68 -6.91
C ALA A 100 2.55 -10.89 -5.97
N ASP A 101 3.77 -11.38 -5.78
CA ASP A 101 4.14 -12.23 -4.67
C ASP A 101 4.65 -11.39 -3.49
N ILE A 102 4.24 -11.75 -2.28
CA ILE A 102 4.74 -11.15 -1.05
C ILE A 102 5.78 -12.10 -0.45
N TYR A 103 6.97 -11.57 -0.18
CA TYR A 103 8.02 -12.25 0.57
C TYR A 103 8.30 -11.52 1.87
N TYR A 104 8.73 -12.27 2.87
CA TYR A 104 9.22 -11.76 4.15
C TYR A 104 10.68 -12.15 4.28
N VAL A 105 11.54 -11.19 4.60
CA VAL A 105 12.97 -11.42 4.85
C VAL A 105 13.18 -11.29 6.35
N ALA A 106 13.60 -12.38 6.98
CA ALA A 106 13.99 -12.38 8.38
C ALA A 106 15.29 -11.60 8.60
N PRO A 107 15.61 -11.16 9.84
CA PRO A 107 16.90 -10.55 10.17
C PRO A 107 18.11 -11.42 9.76
N SER A 108 17.93 -12.74 9.71
CA SER A 108 18.92 -13.71 9.23
C SER A 108 19.14 -13.71 7.71
N GLY A 109 18.38 -12.92 6.95
CA GLY A 109 18.36 -12.90 5.48
C GLY A 109 17.48 -13.98 4.84
N LYS A 110 16.84 -14.85 5.63
CA LYS A 110 15.98 -15.92 5.12
C LYS A 110 14.70 -15.34 4.49
N LYS A 111 14.42 -15.73 3.24
CA LYS A 111 13.21 -15.36 2.50
C LYS A 111 12.10 -16.39 2.72
N LEU A 112 10.92 -15.93 3.16
CA LEU A 112 9.71 -16.72 3.38
C LEU A 112 8.58 -16.19 2.50
N ARG A 113 7.68 -17.06 2.05
CA ARG A 113 6.65 -16.71 1.04
C ARG A 113 5.21 -16.91 1.51
N SER A 114 5.02 -17.39 2.74
CA SER A 114 3.69 -17.62 3.31
C SER A 114 3.57 -17.11 4.74
N LYS A 115 2.36 -16.63 5.09
CA LYS A 115 2.03 -16.24 6.48
C LYS A 115 2.27 -17.40 7.47
N VAL A 116 2.05 -18.65 7.05
CA VAL A 116 2.28 -19.86 7.86
C VAL A 116 3.76 -20.07 8.16
N GLU A 117 4.63 -19.88 7.18
CA GLU A 117 6.08 -19.97 7.39
C GLU A 117 6.59 -18.88 8.32
N VAL A 118 6.10 -17.64 8.15
CA VAL A 118 6.45 -16.53 9.06
C VAL A 118 6.03 -16.85 10.48
N LYS A 119 4.78 -17.28 10.70
CA LYS A 119 4.27 -17.66 12.03
C LYS A 119 5.04 -18.80 12.70
N LYS A 120 5.62 -19.72 11.92
CA LYS A 120 6.47 -20.80 12.46
C LYS A 120 7.90 -20.36 12.76
N TYR A 121 8.35 -19.27 12.17
CA TYR A 121 9.74 -18.80 12.24
C TYR A 121 9.91 -17.66 13.25
N VAL A 122 8.82 -16.96 13.60
CA VAL A 122 8.77 -16.00 14.70
C VAL A 122 8.43 -16.77 15.98
N PRO A 123 9.23 -16.67 17.05
CA PRO A 123 8.93 -17.27 18.35
C PRO A 123 7.64 -16.74 18.97
#